data_AF-A0A7G8FXX9-F1
#
_entry.id   AF-A0A7G8FXX9-F1
#
_cell.length_a   1.000
_cell.length_b   1.000
_cell.length_c   1.000
_cell.angle_alpha   90.00
_cell.angle_beta   90.00
_cell.angle_gamma   90.00
#
_symmetry.space_group_name_H-M   'P 1'
#
loop_
_entity.id
_entity.type
_entity.pdbx_description
1 polymer ?
#
loop_
_entity_poly.entity_id
_entity_poly.type
_entity_poly.pdbx_seq_one_letter_code
_entity_poly.pdbx_strand_id
1 'polypeptide(L)'
;MQRRLSGESRCPNGPRGFTLLELIVVISVLGILSSLSIPPIASWIKESKIDGAKAQVNTAAADCLQRLRTSDNQDIAVDSNIISDDNLKQYGYKIASGGNKCSYFSIEPLDSDETHRFPMGFAIGLGKLTKLATPTGAESLPSCKSWAGENCSVSEDLKRHVEYLEKINAAKNSCESTYNQWITAKSSGSNVRWNPTGDSKCPPRPPIEDAQYCTPNSCNRKVYALDGTVVGYTQEDYDKALEEKYGRICTEKLEDLRNQTPPFTNPSEQPITITECGPQEFWFHKGKEAATQDEWTGLMCEDEINNVISSGGLNNKALPYCGSEPVYICDGTKQPNAEKYQQCVEANEGAKCQSEINELIRTSPNGVVSHPSKGRATPPCGDTFWVCNNTYKDSEEKFNADCPSQPPPTCKPRNQRRCDKFGGIWCKCA
;
A
#
# COMPACT_ATOMS: atom_id res chain seq x y z
N MET A 1 -54.29 -33.37 29.74
CA MET A 1 -53.18 -33.56 28.78
C MET A 1 -51.96 -32.80 29.30
N GLN A 2 -50.98 -33.52 29.84
CA GLN A 2 -49.68 -32.99 30.24
C GLN A 2 -48.79 -32.81 29.01
N ARG A 3 -48.11 -31.65 28.89
CA ARG A 3 -46.81 -31.56 28.21
C ARG A 3 -45.88 -30.66 29.00
N ARG A 4 -44.86 -31.29 29.58
CA ARG A 4 -43.59 -30.68 29.98
C ARG A 4 -42.83 -30.28 28.71
N LEU A 5 -42.25 -29.09 28.70
CA LEU A 5 -41.08 -28.80 27.87
C LEU A 5 -39.99 -28.23 28.79
N SER A 6 -38.85 -28.90 28.71
CA SER A 6 -37.65 -28.74 29.50
C SER A 6 -36.96 -27.41 29.21
N GLY A 7 -36.70 -26.62 30.26
CA GLY A 7 -35.78 -25.50 30.20
C GLY A 7 -34.36 -25.97 30.45
N GLU A 8 -33.51 -25.85 29.44
CA GLU A 8 -32.05 -25.96 29.57
C GLU A 8 -31.50 -24.67 30.20
N SER A 9 -31.05 -24.78 31.44
CA SER A 9 -30.32 -23.74 32.15
C SER A 9 -28.90 -23.64 31.61
N ARG A 10 -28.58 -22.60 30.83
CA ARG A 10 -27.20 -22.22 30.50
C ARG A 10 -26.55 -21.53 31.71
N CYS A 11 -25.47 -22.09 32.24
CA CYS A 11 -24.66 -21.44 33.27
C CYS A 11 -24.04 -20.14 32.74
N PRO A 12 -24.02 -19.05 33.53
CA PRO A 12 -23.38 -17.80 33.15
C PRO A 12 -21.86 -17.99 33.07
N ASN A 13 -21.25 -17.55 31.96
CA ASN A 13 -19.80 -17.48 31.80
C ASN A 13 -19.21 -16.66 32.95
N GLY A 14 -18.22 -17.22 33.66
CA GLY A 14 -17.52 -16.55 34.75
C GLY A 14 -16.89 -15.22 34.32
N PRO A 15 -16.60 -14.32 35.28
CA PRO A 15 -16.08 -12.99 35.00
C PRO A 15 -14.75 -13.10 34.24
N ARG A 16 -14.75 -12.63 32.98
CA ARG A 16 -13.53 -12.50 32.17
C ARG A 16 -12.66 -11.43 32.83
N GLY A 17 -11.52 -11.83 33.37
CA GLY A 17 -10.53 -10.88 33.89
C GLY A 17 -10.04 -9.94 32.79
N PHE A 18 -9.90 -8.66 33.10
CA PHE A 18 -9.35 -7.65 32.20
C PHE A 18 -7.92 -8.03 31.80
N THR A 19 -7.60 -7.94 30.52
CA THR A 19 -6.24 -8.22 30.04
C THR A 19 -5.33 -7.05 30.35
N LEU A 20 -4.06 -7.32 30.64
CA LEU A 20 -3.05 -6.27 30.88
C LEU A 20 -2.91 -5.32 29.67
N LEU A 21 -3.17 -5.83 28.46
CA LEU A 21 -3.17 -5.04 27.23
C LEU A 21 -4.33 -4.04 27.18
N GLU A 22 -5.53 -4.44 27.62
CA GLU A 22 -6.69 -3.54 27.72
C GLU A 22 -6.43 -2.40 28.70
N LEU A 23 -5.79 -2.68 29.84
CA LEU A 23 -5.42 -1.65 30.81
C LEU A 23 -4.40 -0.64 30.24
N ILE A 24 -3.38 -1.12 29.53
CA ILE A 24 -2.36 -0.24 28.92
C ILE A 24 -3.02 0.67 27.87
N VAL A 25 -3.86 0.12 27.00
CA VAL A 25 -4.58 0.91 25.97
C VAL A 25 -5.44 1.99 26.62
N VAL A 26 -6.17 1.66 27.69
CA VAL A 26 -7.00 2.64 28.42
C VAL A 26 -6.14 3.76 29.02
N ILE A 27 -5.02 3.43 29.68
CA ILE A 27 -4.13 4.44 30.27
C ILE A 27 -3.51 5.33 29.18
N SER A 28 -3.12 4.77 28.04
CA SER A 28 -2.60 5.55 26.91
C SER A 28 -3.65 6.51 26.33
N VAL A 29 -4.89 6.04 26.14
CA VAL A 29 -5.99 6.88 25.65
C VAL A 29 -6.34 7.98 26.67
N LEU A 30 -6.41 7.67 27.96
CA LEU A 30 -6.65 8.66 29.01
C LEU A 30 -5.52 9.69 29.12
N GLY A 31 -4.27 9.27 28.92
CA GLY A 31 -3.11 10.17 28.87
C GLY A 31 -3.18 11.19 27.73
N ILE A 32 -3.59 10.75 26.53
CA ILE A 32 -3.78 11.65 25.38
C ILE A 32 -4.98 12.58 25.62
N LEU A 33 -6.10 12.07 26.11
CA LEU A 33 -7.29 12.87 26.35
C LEU A 33 -7.09 13.92 27.45
N SER A 34 -6.40 13.58 28.54
CA SER A 34 -6.10 14.52 29.63
C SER A 34 -5.22 15.69 29.18
N SER A 35 -4.27 15.46 28.27
CA SER A 35 -3.44 16.50 27.65
C SER A 35 -4.28 17.52 26.85
N LEU A 36 -5.31 17.05 26.15
CA LEU A 36 -6.14 17.88 25.28
C LEU A 36 -7.31 18.58 26.00
N SER A 37 -7.58 18.23 27.25
CA SER A 37 -8.81 18.63 27.98
C SER A 37 -8.61 19.77 28.98
N ILE A 38 -7.58 20.62 28.83
CA ILE A 38 -7.44 21.82 29.66
C ILE A 38 -8.12 22.99 28.92
N PRO A 39 -9.41 23.29 29.16
CA PRO A 39 -10.01 24.51 28.65
C PRO A 39 -9.26 25.72 29.22
N PRO A 40 -9.32 26.89 28.55
CA PRO A 40 -8.66 28.11 29.00
C PRO A 40 -9.39 28.72 30.20
N ILE A 41 -9.38 28.03 31.35
CA ILE A 41 -10.05 28.42 32.61
C ILE A 41 -9.66 29.84 33.04
N ALA A 42 -8.44 30.27 32.74
CA ALA A 42 -7.96 31.62 33.02
C ALA A 42 -8.81 32.72 32.36
N SER A 43 -9.24 32.53 31.11
CA SER A 43 -10.11 33.49 30.40
C SER A 43 -11.49 33.59 31.05
N TRP A 44 -12.08 32.45 31.45
CA TRP A 44 -13.38 32.40 32.11
C TRP A 44 -13.38 33.07 33.48
N ILE A 45 -12.28 32.93 34.24
CA ILE A 45 -12.11 33.64 35.52
C ILE A 45 -12.03 35.15 35.28
N LYS A 46 -11.35 35.61 34.22
CA LYS A 46 -11.28 37.03 33.86
C LYS A 46 -12.66 37.58 33.49
N GLU A 47 -13.43 36.87 32.68
CA GLU A 47 -14.81 37.26 32.33
C GLU A 47 -15.72 37.31 33.56
N SER A 48 -15.66 36.31 34.44
CA SER A 48 -16.42 36.30 35.69
C SER A 48 -16.11 37.54 36.57
N LYS A 49 -14.83 37.95 36.63
CA LYS A 49 -14.43 39.17 37.35
C LYS A 49 -14.95 40.44 36.68
N ILE A 50 -14.96 40.48 35.34
CA ILE A 50 -15.56 41.59 34.58
C ILE A 50 -17.05 41.68 34.88
N ASP A 51 -17.77 40.56 34.89
CA ASP A 51 -19.20 40.52 35.20
C ASP A 51 -19.49 40.93 36.66
N GLY A 52 -18.62 40.53 37.60
CA GLY A 52 -18.65 41.03 38.98
C GLY A 52 -18.51 42.56 39.05
N ALA A 53 -17.56 43.13 38.31
CA ALA A 53 -17.39 44.58 38.22
C ALA A 53 -18.61 45.26 37.57
N LYS A 54 -19.13 44.73 36.45
CA LYS A 54 -20.36 45.23 35.80
C LYS A 54 -21.54 45.25 36.76
N ALA A 55 -21.71 44.22 37.58
CA ALA A 55 -22.76 44.15 38.59
C ALA A 55 -22.60 45.26 39.64
N GLN A 56 -21.40 45.48 40.17
CA GLN A 56 -21.11 46.55 41.12
C GLN A 56 -21.38 47.95 40.52
N VAL A 57 -20.95 48.17 39.27
CA VAL A 57 -21.19 49.43 38.56
C VAL A 57 -22.69 49.66 38.33
N ASN A 58 -23.46 48.62 38.01
CA ASN A 58 -24.92 48.72 37.89
C ASN A 58 -25.59 49.05 39.23
N THR A 59 -25.13 48.46 40.34
CA THR A 59 -25.65 48.76 41.68
C THR A 59 -25.36 50.22 42.05
N ALA A 60 -24.14 50.69 41.80
CA ALA A 60 -23.75 52.08 41.99
C ALA A 60 -24.58 53.05 41.12
N ALA A 61 -24.86 52.69 39.86
CA ALA A 61 -25.72 53.47 38.97
C ALA A 61 -27.15 53.58 39.49
N ALA A 62 -27.71 52.49 40.02
CA ALA A 62 -29.05 52.48 40.59
C ALA A 62 -29.16 53.37 41.83
N ASP A 63 -28.18 53.30 42.74
CA ASP A 63 -28.10 54.18 43.92
C ASP A 63 -27.99 55.65 43.51
N CYS A 64 -27.08 55.97 42.59
CA CYS A 64 -26.91 57.32 42.08
C CYS A 64 -28.17 57.88 41.42
N LEU A 65 -28.89 57.06 40.63
CA LEU A 65 -30.18 57.45 40.06
C LEU A 65 -31.21 57.78 41.14
N GLN A 66 -31.25 57.00 42.22
CA GLN A 66 -32.16 57.25 43.34
C GLN A 66 -31.81 58.57 44.05
N ARG A 67 -30.53 58.78 44.37
CA ARG A 67 -30.06 59.96 45.10
C ARG A 67 -30.22 61.26 44.28
N LEU A 68 -29.94 61.22 42.98
CA LEU A 68 -30.12 62.36 42.07
C LEU A 68 -31.60 62.73 41.85
N ARG A 69 -32.55 61.82 42.10
CA ARG A 69 -33.99 62.16 42.05
C ARG A 69 -34.46 62.90 43.30
N THR A 70 -33.81 62.69 44.43
CA THR A 70 -34.18 63.26 45.72
C THR A 70 -33.37 64.48 46.11
N SER A 71 -32.35 64.85 45.33
CA SER A 71 -31.41 65.92 45.64
C SER A 71 -31.22 66.86 44.46
N ASP A 72 -31.16 68.16 44.75
CA ASP A 72 -30.85 69.21 43.77
C ASP A 72 -29.34 69.33 43.48
N ASN A 73 -28.48 68.58 44.19
CA ASN A 73 -27.04 68.62 44.01
C ASN A 73 -26.58 67.60 42.96
N GLN A 74 -25.91 68.07 41.90
CA GLN A 74 -25.38 67.20 40.83
C GLN A 74 -23.95 66.66 41.12
N ASP A 75 -23.30 67.16 42.17
CA ASP A 75 -21.93 66.78 42.59
C ASP A 75 -21.92 65.72 43.71
N ILE A 76 -22.94 64.87 43.76
CA ILE A 76 -23.02 63.78 44.73
C ILE A 76 -21.97 62.72 44.40
N ALA A 77 -21.10 62.39 45.36
CA ALA A 77 -20.18 61.27 45.25
C ALA A 77 -20.90 59.93 45.38
N VAL A 78 -20.39 58.92 44.66
CA VAL A 78 -20.91 57.55 44.77
C VAL A 78 -20.68 56.99 46.18
N ASP A 79 -21.61 56.18 46.69
CA ASP A 79 -21.48 55.59 48.02
C ASP A 79 -20.33 54.56 48.06
N SER A 80 -19.33 54.85 48.90
CA SER A 80 -18.15 54.00 49.11
C SER A 80 -18.48 52.63 49.72
N ASN A 81 -19.64 52.48 50.35
CA ASN A 81 -20.12 51.18 50.85
C ASN A 81 -20.60 50.27 49.71
N ILE A 82 -21.07 50.86 48.61
CA ILE A 82 -21.50 50.12 47.42
C ILE A 82 -20.29 49.82 46.55
N ILE A 83 -19.51 50.84 46.22
CA ILE A 83 -18.36 50.71 45.32
C ILE A 83 -17.19 51.55 45.79
N SER A 84 -16.03 50.90 45.92
CA SER A 84 -14.77 51.49 46.36
C SER A 84 -13.61 50.77 45.69
N ASP A 85 -12.43 51.38 45.73
CA ASP A 85 -11.21 50.72 45.23
C ASP A 85 -10.95 49.38 45.93
N ASP A 86 -11.24 49.27 47.23
CA ASP A 86 -11.03 48.03 47.97
C ASP A 86 -11.97 46.91 47.50
N ASN A 87 -13.24 47.24 47.22
CA ASN A 87 -14.21 46.28 46.69
C ASN A 87 -13.94 45.92 45.23
N LEU A 88 -13.30 46.82 44.46
CA LEU A 88 -12.99 46.62 43.05
C LEU A 88 -11.68 45.86 42.82
N LYS A 89 -10.73 45.89 43.78
CA LYS A 89 -9.45 45.16 43.69
C LYS A 89 -9.62 43.66 43.47
N GLN A 90 -10.63 43.02 44.05
CA GLN A 90 -10.90 41.59 43.84
C GLN A 90 -11.26 41.26 42.37
N TYR A 91 -11.92 42.22 41.70
CA TYR A 91 -12.22 42.18 40.28
C TYR A 91 -11.11 42.81 39.45
N GLY A 92 -10.04 43.29 40.09
CA GLY A 92 -8.88 44.06 39.60
C GLY A 92 -9.22 45.27 38.74
N TYR A 93 -10.12 46.08 39.27
CA TYR A 93 -10.42 47.43 38.83
C TYR A 93 -10.09 48.42 39.96
N LYS A 94 -10.02 49.70 39.60
CA LYS A 94 -10.01 50.86 40.50
C LYS A 94 -10.92 51.95 39.93
N ILE A 95 -11.35 52.88 40.76
CA ILE A 95 -12.08 54.07 40.34
C ILE A 95 -11.11 54.96 39.55
N ALA A 96 -11.55 55.40 38.37
CA ALA A 96 -10.76 56.30 37.54
C ALA A 96 -10.64 57.69 38.21
N SER A 97 -9.52 58.36 37.99
CA SER A 97 -9.30 59.71 38.55
C SER A 97 -10.41 60.67 38.10
N GLY A 98 -11.10 61.28 39.08
CA GLY A 98 -12.25 62.18 38.83
C GLY A 98 -13.56 61.49 38.42
N GLY A 99 -13.57 60.15 38.32
CA GLY A 99 -14.73 59.33 37.96
C GLY A 99 -15.51 58.80 39.16
N ASN A 100 -15.60 59.56 40.26
CA ASN A 100 -16.25 59.12 41.52
C ASN A 100 -17.58 59.84 41.81
N LYS A 101 -18.19 60.47 40.81
CA LYS A 101 -19.42 61.26 40.96
C LYS A 101 -20.64 60.50 40.41
N CYS A 102 -21.83 60.79 40.92
CA CYS A 102 -23.06 60.20 40.41
C CYS A 102 -23.46 60.74 39.02
N SER A 103 -23.06 61.96 38.68
CA SER A 103 -23.22 62.49 37.31
C SER A 103 -22.32 61.77 36.31
N TYR A 104 -21.13 61.35 36.74
CA TYR A 104 -20.17 60.58 35.94
C TYR A 104 -19.31 59.69 36.83
N PHE A 105 -19.47 58.38 36.65
CA PHE A 105 -18.70 57.35 37.35
C PHE A 105 -17.94 56.49 36.35
N SER A 106 -16.68 56.19 36.63
CA SER A 106 -15.86 55.33 35.78
C SER A 106 -14.87 54.53 36.60
N ILE A 107 -14.67 53.28 36.19
CA ILE A 107 -13.62 52.40 36.68
C ILE A 107 -12.64 52.08 35.56
N GLU A 108 -11.40 51.82 35.92
CA GLU A 108 -10.33 51.44 35.02
C GLU A 108 -9.61 50.19 35.54
N PRO A 109 -9.02 49.36 34.66
CA PRO A 109 -8.24 48.20 35.08
C PRO A 109 -7.08 48.62 36.01
N LEU A 110 -6.75 47.77 36.99
CA LEU A 110 -5.55 48.00 37.82
C LEU A 110 -4.26 47.92 37.00
N ASP A 111 -4.22 46.97 36.07
CA ASP A 111 -3.12 46.75 35.15
C ASP A 111 -3.47 47.36 33.79
N SER A 112 -2.71 48.37 33.37
CA SER A 112 -2.89 49.04 32.08
C SER A 112 -2.49 48.19 30.88
N ASP A 113 -1.76 47.10 31.09
CA ASP A 113 -1.33 46.18 30.03
C ASP A 113 -2.29 44.99 29.84
N GLU A 114 -3.31 44.83 30.69
CA GLU A 114 -4.31 43.77 30.59
C GLU A 114 -5.31 44.00 29.43
N THR A 115 -5.47 42.99 28.57
CA THR A 115 -6.20 43.09 27.29
C THR A 115 -7.67 42.68 27.36
N HIS A 116 -8.04 41.86 28.35
CA HIS A 116 -9.41 41.40 28.58
C HIS A 116 -10.26 42.45 29.31
N ARG A 117 -9.64 43.28 30.14
CA ARG A 117 -10.34 44.28 30.97
C ARG A 117 -10.28 45.63 30.32
N PHE A 118 -11.32 46.41 30.52
CA PHE A 118 -11.50 47.66 29.82
C PHE A 118 -12.11 48.72 30.74
N PRO A 119 -11.74 50.00 30.60
CA PRO A 119 -12.42 51.08 31.28
C PRO A 119 -13.92 51.05 30.99
N MET A 120 -14.72 51.13 32.05
CA MET A 120 -16.18 51.10 31.95
C MET A 120 -16.79 52.00 33.02
N GLY A 121 -17.98 52.51 32.75
CA GLY A 121 -18.64 53.44 33.66
C GLY A 121 -20.05 53.78 33.22
N PHE A 122 -20.58 54.83 33.83
CA PHE A 122 -21.85 55.41 33.46
C PHE A 122 -21.84 56.93 33.63
N ALA A 123 -22.72 57.58 32.88
CA ALA A 123 -23.08 58.97 33.06
C ALA A 123 -24.59 59.08 33.29
N ILE A 124 -24.99 59.95 34.21
CA ILE A 124 -26.41 60.28 34.45
C ILE A 124 -26.63 61.74 34.07
N GLY A 125 -27.45 61.96 33.05
CA GLY A 125 -27.82 63.29 32.57
C GLY A 125 -29.30 63.33 32.24
N LEU A 126 -30.01 64.39 32.64
CA LEU A 126 -31.44 64.58 32.38
C LEU A 126 -32.30 63.37 32.82
N GLY A 127 -31.92 62.72 33.93
CA GLY A 127 -32.60 61.53 34.46
C GLY A 127 -32.40 60.24 33.63
N LYS A 128 -31.54 60.27 32.61
CA LYS A 128 -31.18 59.11 31.79
C LYS A 128 -29.80 58.58 32.18
N LEU A 129 -29.71 57.26 32.31
CA LEU A 129 -28.46 56.54 32.52
C LEU A 129 -27.87 56.13 31.17
N THR A 130 -26.62 56.50 30.94
CA THR A 130 -25.84 56.09 29.76
C THR A 130 -24.64 55.27 30.22
N LYS A 131 -24.51 54.04 29.74
CA LYS A 131 -23.34 53.19 30.01
C LYS A 131 -22.24 53.52 29.03
N LEU A 132 -21.01 53.61 29.50
CA LEU A 132 -19.83 53.97 28.71
C LEU A 132 -18.76 52.90 28.88
N ALA A 133 -18.01 52.61 27.82
CA ALA A 133 -16.81 51.78 27.90
C ALA A 133 -15.87 52.03 26.71
N THR A 134 -14.59 51.74 26.91
CA THR A 134 -13.55 51.86 25.88
C THR A 134 -12.74 50.57 25.87
N PRO A 135 -12.79 49.74 24.82
CA PRO A 135 -12.05 48.49 24.79
C PRO A 135 -10.54 48.76 24.70
N THR A 136 -9.76 47.95 25.39
CA THR A 136 -8.29 48.03 25.46
C THR A 136 -7.60 47.16 24.41
N GLY A 137 -8.32 46.20 23.82
CA GLY A 137 -7.81 45.27 22.83
C GLY A 137 -8.93 44.48 22.15
N ALA A 138 -8.55 43.58 21.24
CA ALA A 138 -9.52 42.76 20.50
C ALA A 138 -10.36 41.87 21.44
N GLU A 139 -9.74 41.36 22.51
CA GLU A 139 -10.36 40.43 23.47
C GLU A 139 -11.43 41.10 24.35
N SER A 140 -11.27 42.38 24.69
CA SER A 140 -12.25 43.12 25.50
C SER A 140 -13.43 43.69 24.71
N LEU A 141 -13.35 43.71 23.37
CA LEU A 141 -14.37 44.29 22.51
C LEU A 141 -15.76 43.64 22.66
N PRO A 142 -15.91 42.30 22.70
CA PRO A 142 -17.21 41.66 22.90
C PRO A 142 -17.85 42.06 24.25
N SER A 143 -17.06 42.04 25.33
CA SER A 143 -17.53 42.41 26.66
C SER A 143 -17.81 43.91 26.79
N CYS A 144 -17.08 44.77 26.08
CA CYS A 144 -17.37 46.20 25.97
C CYS A 144 -18.69 46.47 25.24
N LYS A 145 -18.93 45.81 24.10
CA LYS A 145 -20.20 45.89 23.35
C LYS A 145 -21.38 45.37 24.19
N SER A 146 -21.18 44.27 24.92
CA SER A 146 -22.18 43.72 25.85
C SER A 146 -22.55 44.69 26.97
N TRP A 147 -21.57 45.47 27.47
CA TRP A 147 -21.79 46.46 28.53
C TRP A 147 -22.43 47.77 28.03
N ALA A 148 -21.81 48.43 27.05
CA ALA A 148 -22.13 49.80 26.65
C ALA A 148 -22.93 49.90 25.33
N GLY A 149 -23.09 48.79 24.60
CA GLY A 149 -23.75 48.79 23.29
C GLY A 149 -23.07 49.74 22.32
N GLU A 150 -23.84 50.66 21.75
CA GLU A 150 -23.36 51.70 20.83
C GLU A 150 -22.38 52.69 21.49
N ASN A 151 -22.38 52.80 22.83
CA ASN A 151 -21.48 53.67 23.57
C ASN A 151 -20.12 53.02 23.88
N CYS A 152 -19.85 51.81 23.36
CA CYS A 152 -18.51 51.23 23.39
C CYS A 152 -17.62 51.98 22.38
N SER A 153 -16.82 52.92 22.88
CA SER A 153 -16.02 53.84 22.06
C SER A 153 -14.76 53.15 21.54
N VAL A 154 -14.81 52.58 20.35
CA VAL A 154 -13.68 51.90 19.71
C VAL A 154 -12.83 52.91 18.93
N SER A 155 -11.53 52.99 19.21
CA SER A 155 -10.61 53.81 18.41
C SER A 155 -10.47 53.26 16.98
N GLU A 156 -10.21 54.14 16.02
CA GLU A 156 -10.09 53.75 14.61
C GLU A 156 -8.88 52.82 14.35
N ASP A 157 -7.80 52.98 15.12
CA ASP A 157 -6.65 52.07 15.10
C ASP A 157 -7.01 50.68 15.61
N LEU A 158 -7.83 50.59 16.68
CA LEU A 158 -8.27 49.31 17.21
C LEU A 158 -9.24 48.61 16.26
N LYS A 159 -10.13 49.33 15.55
CA LYS A 159 -10.97 48.74 14.50
C LYS A 159 -10.14 48.10 13.40
N ARG A 160 -9.18 48.86 12.83
CA ARG A 160 -8.26 48.36 11.80
C ARG A 160 -7.45 47.15 12.28
N HIS A 161 -7.03 47.16 13.54
CA HIS A 161 -6.31 46.05 14.16
C HIS A 161 -7.19 44.78 14.27
N VAL A 162 -8.42 44.90 14.77
CA VAL A 162 -9.36 43.78 14.88
C VAL A 162 -9.69 43.20 13.51
N GLU A 163 -10.01 44.05 12.52
CA GLU A 163 -10.27 43.62 11.14
C GLU A 163 -9.07 42.85 10.55
N TYR A 164 -7.84 43.25 10.88
CA TYR A 164 -6.65 42.56 10.44
C TYR A 164 -6.50 41.18 11.10
N LEU A 165 -6.71 41.07 12.41
CA LEU A 165 -6.69 39.78 13.11
C LEU A 165 -7.80 38.84 12.61
N GLU A 166 -8.98 39.37 12.30
CA GLU A 166 -10.07 38.61 11.68
C GLU A 166 -9.66 38.06 10.30
N LYS A 167 -8.95 38.85 9.48
CA LYS A 167 -8.40 38.37 8.20
C LYS A 167 -7.40 37.23 8.40
N ILE A 168 -6.54 37.30 9.41
CA ILE A 168 -5.61 36.21 9.75
C ILE A 168 -6.37 34.94 10.13
N ASN A 169 -7.35 35.06 11.03
CA ASN A 169 -8.17 33.93 11.46
C ASN A 169 -8.95 33.31 10.30
N ALA A 170 -9.53 34.12 9.42
CA ALA A 170 -10.21 33.65 8.22
C ALA A 170 -9.25 32.89 7.28
N ALA A 171 -8.06 33.43 7.03
CA ALA A 171 -7.03 32.78 6.21
C ALA A 171 -6.56 31.45 6.82
N LYS A 172 -6.33 31.42 8.13
CA LYS A 172 -5.96 30.21 8.88
C LYS A 172 -7.03 29.13 8.78
N ASN A 173 -8.29 29.48 9.03
CA ASN A 173 -9.41 28.55 8.95
C ASN A 173 -9.58 27.99 7.52
N SER A 174 -9.45 28.84 6.50
CA SER A 174 -9.48 28.40 5.09
C SER A 174 -8.33 27.45 4.75
N CYS A 175 -7.12 27.76 5.21
CA CYS A 175 -5.93 26.94 5.01
C CYS A 175 -6.06 25.57 5.67
N GLU A 176 -6.40 25.53 6.97
CA GLU A 176 -6.57 24.28 7.72
C GLU A 176 -7.75 23.47 7.19
N SER A 177 -8.84 24.11 6.74
CA SER A 177 -9.97 23.39 6.12
C SER A 177 -9.53 22.68 4.83
N THR A 178 -8.80 23.36 3.96
CA THR A 178 -8.27 22.78 2.70
C THR A 178 -7.31 21.62 2.98
N TYR A 179 -6.39 21.80 3.94
CA TYR A 179 -5.48 20.76 4.39
C TYR A 179 -6.24 19.54 4.97
N ASN A 180 -7.25 19.77 5.81
CA ASN A 180 -8.03 18.71 6.44
C ASN A 180 -8.88 17.92 5.43
N GLN A 181 -9.40 18.58 4.39
CA GLN A 181 -10.06 17.90 3.28
C GLN A 181 -9.09 16.99 2.53
N TRP A 182 -7.89 17.50 2.21
CA TRP A 182 -6.84 16.74 1.53
C TRP A 182 -6.39 15.51 2.32
N ILE A 183 -6.15 15.64 3.62
CA ILE A 183 -5.69 14.51 4.46
C ILE A 183 -6.82 13.47 4.67
N THR A 184 -8.07 13.92 4.82
CA THR A 184 -9.24 13.02 5.01
C THR A 184 -9.57 12.25 3.74
N ALA A 185 -9.28 12.81 2.56
CA ALA A 185 -9.36 12.11 1.28
C ALA A 185 -8.29 11.02 1.09
N LYS A 186 -7.44 10.77 2.10
CA LYS A 186 -6.30 9.84 2.04
C LYS A 186 -5.34 10.16 0.90
N SER A 187 -5.15 11.44 0.62
CA SER A 187 -4.27 11.88 -0.45
C SER A 187 -2.79 11.59 -0.13
N SER A 188 -1.98 11.47 -1.18
CA SER A 188 -0.52 11.30 -1.09
C SER A 188 0.18 12.48 -1.78
N GLY A 189 1.42 12.76 -1.37
CA GLY A 189 2.24 13.86 -1.89
C GLY A 189 2.36 15.02 -0.91
N SER A 190 2.42 16.26 -1.43
CA SER A 190 2.57 17.46 -0.61
C SER A 190 1.36 18.39 -0.68
N ASN A 191 1.08 19.07 0.44
CA ASN A 191 0.13 20.17 0.50
C ASN A 191 0.65 21.25 1.47
N VAL A 192 0.04 22.43 1.44
CA VAL A 192 0.33 23.52 2.37
C VAL A 192 -0.57 23.45 3.59
N ARG A 193 -0.01 23.81 4.74
CA ARG A 193 -0.68 23.96 6.02
C ARG A 193 -0.35 25.32 6.62
N TRP A 194 -1.15 25.78 7.58
CA TRP A 194 -0.86 27.00 8.31
C TRP A 194 0.49 26.88 9.02
N ASN A 195 1.35 27.88 8.81
CA ASN A 195 2.59 28.01 9.55
C ASN A 195 2.32 28.76 10.87
N PRO A 196 2.55 28.13 12.05
CA PRO A 196 2.30 28.75 13.35
C PRO A 196 3.09 30.03 13.62
N THR A 197 4.15 30.30 12.85
CA THR A 197 4.91 31.55 13.01
C THR A 197 4.16 32.78 12.53
N GLY A 198 3.13 32.64 11.69
CA GLY A 198 2.42 33.79 11.13
C GLY A 198 1.32 34.37 12.02
N ASP A 199 1.00 33.72 13.14
CA ASP A 199 0.10 34.23 14.18
C ASP A 199 0.70 34.17 15.60
N SER A 200 1.94 33.71 15.75
CA SER A 200 2.56 33.50 17.07
C SER A 200 2.88 34.79 17.84
N LYS A 201 3.04 35.92 17.14
CA LYS A 201 3.38 37.21 17.76
C LYS A 201 2.39 38.32 17.40
N CYS A 202 1.15 37.98 17.05
CA CYS A 202 0.13 38.99 16.87
C CYS A 202 -0.13 39.70 18.21
N PRO A 203 0.16 41.01 18.31
CA PRO A 203 -0.12 41.72 19.54
C PRO A 203 -1.64 41.83 19.72
N PRO A 204 -2.16 41.79 20.96
CA PRO A 204 -3.58 41.93 21.25
C PRO A 204 -4.07 43.39 21.19
N ARG A 205 -3.13 44.34 21.09
CA ARG A 205 -3.35 45.78 20.99
C ARG A 205 -2.58 46.36 19.79
N PRO A 206 -3.07 47.44 19.17
CA PRO A 206 -2.28 48.20 18.21
C PRO A 206 -1.06 48.84 18.90
N PRO A 207 0.04 49.09 18.15
CA PRO A 207 0.23 48.79 16.72
C PRO A 207 0.70 47.34 16.46
N ILE A 208 0.56 46.88 15.21
CA ILE A 208 1.19 45.63 14.77
C ILE A 208 2.65 45.94 14.46
N GLU A 209 3.54 45.60 15.39
CA GLU A 209 4.96 45.93 15.29
C GLU A 209 5.71 45.02 14.31
N ASP A 210 5.27 43.76 14.18
CA ASP A 210 5.95 42.75 13.38
C ASP A 210 4.99 42.01 12.44
N ALA A 211 4.79 42.61 11.26
CA ALA A 211 3.95 42.04 10.21
C ALA A 211 4.49 40.71 9.66
N GLN A 212 5.75 40.33 9.93
CA GLN A 212 6.30 39.06 9.49
C GLN A 212 5.72 37.88 10.29
N TYR A 213 5.46 38.08 11.59
CA TYR A 213 4.91 37.06 12.49
C TYR A 213 3.42 37.27 12.84
N CYS A 214 2.79 38.25 12.21
CA CYS A 214 1.36 38.51 12.30
C CYS A 214 0.83 38.82 10.89
N THR A 215 0.57 37.78 10.09
CA THR A 215 0.23 37.90 8.67
C THR A 215 -0.84 36.92 8.21
N PRO A 216 -1.77 37.34 7.33
CA PRO A 216 -2.75 36.43 6.73
C PRO A 216 -2.10 35.47 5.72
N ASN A 217 -0.86 35.72 5.28
CA ASN A 217 -0.18 34.95 4.24
C ASN A 217 0.70 33.80 4.81
N SER A 218 0.25 33.18 5.91
CA SER A 218 1.00 32.11 6.58
C SER A 218 0.64 30.69 6.13
N CYS A 219 -0.21 30.54 5.11
CA CYS A 219 -0.55 29.24 4.54
C CYS A 219 0.54 28.74 3.58
N ASN A 220 1.74 28.46 4.12
CA ASN A 220 2.93 28.19 3.33
C ASN A 220 3.79 27.03 3.87
N ARG A 221 3.42 26.41 5.00
CA ARG A 221 4.19 25.28 5.53
C ARG A 221 3.89 24.04 4.71
N LYS A 222 4.87 23.55 3.94
CA LYS A 222 4.74 22.28 3.23
C LYS A 222 4.67 21.12 4.22
N VAL A 223 3.73 20.21 3.98
CA VAL A 223 3.55 18.96 4.72
C VAL A 223 3.43 17.84 3.70
N TYR A 224 4.10 16.74 3.94
CA TYR A 224 4.04 15.55 3.11
C TYR A 224 3.24 14.46 3.81
N ALA A 225 2.38 13.77 3.05
CA ALA A 225 1.59 12.66 3.53
C ALA A 225 1.58 11.51 2.52
N LEU A 226 1.46 10.30 3.03
CA LEU A 226 1.29 9.07 2.25
C LEU A 226 0.01 8.38 2.74
N ASP A 227 -0.97 8.27 1.84
CA ASP A 227 -2.30 7.69 2.07
C ASP A 227 -3.04 8.27 3.29
N GLY A 228 -3.00 9.60 3.41
CA GLY A 228 -3.64 10.32 4.53
C GLY A 228 -2.86 10.31 5.84
N THR A 229 -1.65 9.76 5.88
CA THR A 229 -0.78 9.81 7.06
C THR A 229 0.35 10.79 6.82
N VAL A 230 0.54 11.77 7.71
CA VAL A 230 1.65 12.72 7.62
C VAL A 230 2.96 11.98 7.84
N VAL A 231 3.87 12.07 6.87
CA VAL A 231 5.18 11.39 6.90
C VAL A 231 6.32 12.35 7.22
N GLY A 232 6.16 13.65 6.95
CA GLY A 232 7.15 14.65 7.32
C GLY A 232 6.91 16.02 6.70
N TYR A 233 7.97 16.84 6.70
CA TYR A 233 7.94 18.23 6.23
C TYR A 233 8.90 18.47 5.05
N THR A 234 9.67 17.46 4.68
CA THR A 234 10.62 17.50 3.57
C THR A 234 10.28 16.45 2.50
N GLN A 235 10.81 16.64 1.29
CA GLN A 235 10.69 15.64 0.23
C GLN A 235 11.41 14.34 0.60
N GLU A 236 12.55 14.42 1.29
CA GLU A 236 13.28 13.24 1.79
C GLU A 236 12.43 12.38 2.74
N ASP A 237 11.67 12.99 3.66
CA ASP A 237 10.76 12.25 4.54
C ASP A 237 9.71 11.47 3.75
N TYR A 238 9.23 12.07 2.65
CA TYR A 238 8.25 11.46 1.77
C TYR A 238 8.85 10.31 0.96
N ASP A 239 10.02 10.52 0.35
CA ASP A 239 10.72 9.51 -0.45
C ASP A 239 11.11 8.30 0.42
N LYS A 240 11.56 8.54 1.65
CA LYS A 240 11.82 7.48 2.64
C LYS A 240 10.55 6.71 2.99
N ALA A 241 9.43 7.39 3.21
CA ALA A 241 8.15 6.72 3.49
C ALA A 241 7.62 5.94 2.28
N LEU A 242 7.85 6.43 1.06
CA LEU A 242 7.59 5.68 -0.16
C LEU A 242 8.44 4.41 -0.20
N GLU A 243 9.74 4.50 0.04
CA GLU A 243 10.65 3.35 0.05
C GLU A 243 10.23 2.32 1.13
N GLU A 244 9.95 2.75 2.35
CA GLU A 244 9.53 1.88 3.46
C GLU A 244 8.19 1.15 3.20
N LYS A 245 7.30 1.76 2.41
CA LYS A 245 5.97 1.22 2.09
C LYS A 245 6.00 0.40 0.81
N TYR A 246 6.44 0.98 -0.29
CA TYR A 246 6.44 0.35 -1.61
C TYR A 246 7.57 -0.66 -1.76
N GLY A 247 8.73 -0.47 -1.13
CA GLY A 247 9.76 -1.51 -1.06
C GLY A 247 9.24 -2.80 -0.40
N ARG A 248 8.35 -2.66 0.60
CA ARG A 248 7.70 -3.79 1.27
C ARG A 248 6.63 -4.45 0.41
N ILE A 249 5.72 -3.66 -0.18
CA ILE A 249 4.68 -4.19 -1.08
C ILE A 249 5.31 -4.87 -2.30
N CYS A 250 6.39 -4.28 -2.84
CA CYS A 250 7.16 -4.87 -3.91
C CYS A 250 7.75 -6.22 -3.49
N THR A 251 8.40 -6.27 -2.32
CA THR A 251 8.96 -7.52 -1.78
C THR A 251 7.88 -8.58 -1.56
N GLU A 252 6.75 -8.22 -0.96
CA GLU A 252 5.61 -9.13 -0.73
C GLU A 252 5.06 -9.69 -2.05
N LYS A 253 4.83 -8.85 -3.06
CA LYS A 253 4.35 -9.31 -4.37
C LYS A 253 5.37 -10.17 -5.11
N LEU A 254 6.67 -9.88 -4.99
CA LEU A 254 7.73 -10.72 -5.55
C LEU A 254 7.79 -12.07 -4.83
N GLU A 255 7.62 -12.10 -3.51
CA GLU A 255 7.54 -13.35 -2.74
C GLU A 255 6.31 -14.19 -3.13
N ASP A 256 5.15 -13.56 -3.35
CA ASP A 256 3.94 -14.23 -3.84
C ASP A 256 4.18 -14.92 -5.19
N LEU A 257 4.85 -14.24 -6.13
CA LEU A 257 5.24 -14.82 -7.42
C LEU A 257 6.23 -15.98 -7.26
N ARG A 258 7.23 -15.83 -6.39
CA ARG A 258 8.24 -16.88 -6.12
C ARG A 258 7.62 -18.14 -5.50
N ASN A 259 6.64 -17.96 -4.62
CA ASN A 259 6.03 -19.05 -3.85
C ASN A 259 4.75 -19.62 -4.48
N GLN A 260 4.36 -19.13 -5.66
CA GLN A 260 3.19 -19.64 -6.37
C GLN A 260 3.32 -21.14 -6.66
N THR A 261 2.22 -21.89 -6.60
CA THR A 261 2.15 -23.30 -6.98
C THR A 261 1.15 -23.48 -8.14
N PRO A 262 1.59 -23.90 -9.35
CA PRO A 262 2.97 -24.21 -9.73
C PRO A 262 3.91 -22.98 -9.71
N PRO A 263 5.24 -23.18 -9.60
CA PRO A 263 6.20 -22.09 -9.58
C PRO A 263 6.05 -21.18 -10.80
N PHE A 264 5.99 -19.88 -10.56
CA PHE A 264 5.69 -18.91 -11.60
C PHE A 264 6.81 -18.84 -12.64
N THR A 265 6.42 -18.82 -13.92
CA THR A 265 7.30 -18.55 -15.07
C THR A 265 6.62 -17.54 -15.97
N ASN A 266 7.34 -16.53 -16.47
CA ASN A 266 6.76 -15.58 -17.41
C ASN A 266 6.17 -16.33 -18.62
N PRO A 267 4.96 -15.99 -19.09
CA PRO A 267 4.32 -16.73 -20.17
C PRO A 267 4.88 -16.41 -21.57
N SER A 268 5.70 -15.36 -21.68
CA SER A 268 6.26 -14.85 -22.93
C SER A 268 7.55 -14.08 -22.65
N GLU A 269 8.26 -13.67 -23.71
CA GLU A 269 9.41 -12.74 -23.68
C GLU A 269 9.00 -11.29 -23.31
N GLN A 270 8.03 -11.13 -22.40
CA GLN A 270 7.63 -9.85 -21.86
C GLN A 270 7.92 -9.86 -20.35
N PRO A 271 8.58 -8.82 -19.83
CA PRO A 271 8.81 -8.70 -18.41
C PRO A 271 7.49 -8.46 -17.68
N ILE A 272 7.45 -8.80 -16.40
CA ILE A 272 6.37 -8.39 -15.52
C ILE A 272 6.77 -7.07 -14.89
N THR A 273 5.88 -6.09 -14.97
CA THR A 273 6.01 -4.83 -14.26
C THR A 273 5.01 -4.82 -13.12
N ILE A 274 5.48 -4.64 -11.89
CA ILE A 274 4.62 -4.47 -10.73
C ILE A 274 4.53 -2.96 -10.49
N THR A 275 3.34 -2.38 -10.64
CA THR A 275 3.11 -0.92 -10.51
C THR A 275 3.71 -0.34 -9.22
N GLU A 276 3.62 -1.10 -8.13
CA GLU A 276 4.12 -0.74 -6.80
C GLU A 276 5.64 -0.87 -6.65
N CYS A 277 6.33 -1.57 -7.57
CA CYS A 277 7.79 -1.65 -7.65
C CYS A 277 8.39 -0.57 -8.57
N GLY A 278 7.57 0.30 -9.17
CA GLY A 278 8.01 1.29 -10.16
C GLY A 278 8.28 0.67 -11.55
N PRO A 279 9.09 1.32 -12.40
CA PRO A 279 9.34 0.90 -13.78
C PRO A 279 10.34 -0.28 -13.88
N GLN A 280 10.42 -1.13 -12.86
CA GLN A 280 11.30 -2.28 -12.84
C GLN A 280 10.67 -3.44 -13.62
N GLU A 281 11.53 -4.17 -14.32
CA GLU A 281 11.16 -5.32 -15.15
C GLU A 281 11.64 -6.60 -14.46
N PHE A 282 10.71 -7.53 -14.23
CA PHE A 282 11.00 -8.78 -13.55
C PHE A 282 10.83 -9.98 -14.48
N TRP A 283 11.79 -10.90 -14.41
CA TRP A 283 11.83 -12.14 -15.17
C TRP A 283 11.84 -13.32 -14.21
N PHE A 284 10.87 -14.21 -14.34
CA PHE A 284 10.76 -15.38 -13.48
C PHE A 284 10.78 -16.68 -14.30
N HIS A 285 11.57 -17.63 -13.83
CA HIS A 285 11.62 -19.00 -14.32
C HIS A 285 11.47 -19.96 -13.14
N LYS A 286 10.36 -20.72 -13.13
CA LYS A 286 10.03 -21.73 -12.11
C LYS A 286 10.19 -21.21 -10.67
N GLY A 287 9.67 -20.00 -10.41
CA GLY A 287 9.69 -19.35 -9.10
C GLY A 287 11.03 -18.71 -8.71
N LYS A 288 12.04 -18.73 -9.59
CA LYS A 288 13.31 -18.02 -9.40
C LYS A 288 13.37 -16.81 -10.32
N GLU A 289 13.88 -15.71 -9.80
CA GLU A 289 14.10 -14.49 -10.57
C GLU A 289 15.39 -14.61 -11.39
N ALA A 290 15.29 -14.32 -12.68
CA ALA A 290 16.42 -14.12 -13.58
C ALA A 290 16.72 -12.62 -13.65
N ALA A 291 18.00 -12.24 -13.69
CA ALA A 291 18.40 -10.84 -13.65
C ALA A 291 18.13 -10.11 -14.99
N THR A 292 18.01 -10.86 -16.10
CA THR A 292 17.86 -10.30 -17.45
C THR A 292 16.96 -11.17 -18.33
N GLN A 293 16.44 -10.58 -19.41
CA GLN A 293 15.71 -11.31 -20.46
C GLN A 293 16.55 -12.44 -21.07
N ASP A 294 17.85 -12.20 -21.32
CA ASP A 294 18.72 -13.20 -21.95
C ASP A 294 18.91 -14.43 -21.04
N GLU A 295 19.10 -14.22 -19.74
CA GLU A 295 19.18 -15.30 -18.75
C GLU A 295 17.87 -16.09 -18.70
N TRP A 296 16.73 -15.39 -18.64
CA TRP A 296 15.41 -16.02 -18.66
C TRP A 296 15.18 -16.84 -19.94
N THR A 297 15.53 -16.28 -21.10
CA THR A 297 15.40 -16.91 -22.42
C THR A 297 16.28 -18.15 -22.51
N GLY A 298 17.50 -18.11 -21.95
CA GLY A 298 18.38 -19.25 -21.82
C GLY A 298 17.76 -20.39 -21.01
N LEU A 299 17.16 -20.09 -19.86
CA LEU A 299 16.48 -21.07 -19.01
C LEU A 299 15.24 -21.68 -19.69
N MET A 300 14.47 -20.87 -20.44
CA MET A 300 13.35 -21.36 -21.24
C MET A 300 13.81 -22.27 -22.39
N CYS A 301 14.90 -21.91 -23.06
CA CYS A 301 15.52 -22.75 -24.09
C CYS A 301 15.99 -24.10 -23.52
N GLU A 302 16.59 -24.10 -22.33
CA GLU A 302 16.97 -25.35 -21.64
C GLU A 302 15.76 -26.24 -21.36
N ASP A 303 14.63 -25.66 -20.95
CA ASP A 303 13.39 -26.42 -20.74
C ASP A 303 12.86 -27.04 -22.04
N GLU A 304 12.85 -26.30 -23.16
CA GLU A 304 12.45 -26.84 -24.47
C GLU A 304 13.38 -27.97 -24.94
N ILE A 305 14.69 -27.80 -24.76
CA ILE A 305 15.69 -28.84 -25.04
C ILE A 305 15.40 -30.08 -24.20
N ASN A 306 15.19 -29.91 -22.89
CA ASN A 306 14.91 -31.00 -21.97
C ASN A 306 13.58 -31.69 -22.29
N ASN A 307 12.56 -30.96 -22.75
CA ASN A 307 11.29 -31.53 -23.20
C ASN A 307 11.48 -32.42 -24.42
N VAL A 308 12.24 -31.97 -25.42
CA VAL A 308 12.55 -32.77 -26.61
C VAL A 308 13.36 -34.01 -26.23
N ILE A 309 14.41 -33.85 -25.40
CA ILE A 309 15.22 -34.95 -24.87
C ILE A 309 14.35 -35.99 -24.15
N SER A 310 13.46 -35.53 -23.25
CA SER A 310 12.60 -36.41 -22.45
C SER A 310 11.56 -37.14 -23.30
N SER A 311 11.15 -36.56 -24.42
CA SER A 311 10.26 -37.21 -25.39
C SER A 311 10.93 -38.30 -26.24
N GLY A 312 12.27 -38.41 -26.19
CA GLY A 312 13.04 -39.32 -27.04
C GLY A 312 13.01 -38.93 -28.53
N GLY A 313 12.59 -37.70 -28.85
CA GLY A 313 12.42 -37.22 -30.21
C GLY A 313 13.74 -36.79 -30.87
N LEU A 314 13.79 -36.90 -32.19
CA LEU A 314 14.82 -36.25 -33.01
C LEU A 314 14.41 -34.79 -33.24
N ASN A 315 15.34 -33.83 -33.11
CA ASN A 315 15.12 -32.45 -33.51
C ASN A 315 16.31 -31.89 -34.29
N ASN A 316 16.02 -31.17 -35.37
CA ASN A 316 16.98 -30.43 -36.18
C ASN A 316 16.44 -29.04 -36.60
N LYS A 317 15.43 -28.55 -35.88
CA LYS A 317 14.80 -27.26 -36.13
C LYS A 317 15.13 -26.30 -35.00
N ALA A 318 14.95 -25.00 -35.25
CA ALA A 318 14.99 -23.99 -34.20
C ALA A 318 13.90 -24.30 -33.17
N LEU A 319 14.26 -24.22 -31.89
CA LEU A 319 13.32 -24.37 -30.78
C LEU A 319 12.89 -22.97 -30.29
N PRO A 320 11.67 -22.82 -29.74
CA PRO A 320 11.27 -21.59 -29.07
C PRO A 320 12.33 -21.15 -28.05
N TYR A 321 12.59 -19.85 -27.95
CA TYR A 321 13.56 -19.26 -27.02
C TYR A 321 15.04 -19.65 -27.26
N CYS A 322 15.35 -20.57 -28.17
CA CYS A 322 16.73 -21.00 -28.46
C CYS A 322 17.39 -20.23 -29.62
N GLY A 323 16.83 -19.09 -30.01
CA GLY A 323 17.28 -18.32 -31.17
C GLY A 323 16.84 -18.93 -32.51
N SER A 324 17.38 -18.40 -33.61
CA SER A 324 17.04 -18.83 -34.97
C SER A 324 17.79 -20.08 -35.43
N GLU A 325 18.86 -20.45 -34.72
CA GLU A 325 19.69 -21.58 -35.10
C GLU A 325 19.03 -22.91 -34.72
N PRO A 326 19.14 -23.94 -35.59
CA PRO A 326 18.61 -25.26 -35.29
C PRO A 326 19.32 -25.90 -34.09
N VAL A 327 18.52 -26.46 -33.18
CA VAL A 327 19.04 -27.23 -32.04
C VAL A 327 19.00 -28.70 -32.38
N TYR A 328 20.18 -29.32 -32.48
CA TYR A 328 20.29 -30.71 -32.87
C TYR A 328 20.18 -31.64 -31.66
N ILE A 329 19.16 -32.50 -31.62
CA ILE A 329 18.92 -33.46 -30.53
C ILE A 329 18.71 -34.84 -31.13
N CYS A 330 19.50 -35.82 -30.67
CA CYS A 330 19.40 -37.20 -31.10
C CYS A 330 19.75 -38.14 -29.94
N ASP A 331 18.96 -39.21 -29.79
CA ASP A 331 19.09 -40.21 -28.71
C ASP A 331 19.14 -39.61 -27.30
N GLY A 332 18.23 -38.68 -27.01
CA GLY A 332 18.17 -38.02 -25.70
C GLY A 332 19.37 -37.13 -25.36
N THR A 333 20.21 -36.78 -26.34
CA THR A 333 21.38 -35.91 -26.12
C THR A 333 21.45 -34.79 -27.15
N LYS A 334 21.88 -33.60 -26.70
CA LYS A 334 22.15 -32.44 -27.56
C LYS A 334 23.44 -32.68 -28.33
N GLN A 335 23.37 -32.55 -29.65
CA GLN A 335 24.49 -32.70 -30.55
C GLN A 335 25.15 -31.33 -30.82
N PRO A 336 26.49 -31.27 -30.96
CA PRO A 336 27.19 -30.00 -31.10
C PRO A 336 26.99 -29.33 -32.46
N ASN A 337 26.61 -30.08 -33.50
CA ASN A 337 26.41 -29.57 -34.86
C ASN A 337 25.60 -30.56 -35.74
N ALA A 338 25.27 -30.11 -36.95
CA ALA A 338 24.50 -30.86 -37.95
C ALA A 338 25.14 -32.18 -38.36
N GLU A 339 26.48 -32.24 -38.46
CA GLU A 339 27.21 -33.43 -38.87
C GLU A 339 27.09 -34.53 -37.80
N LYS A 340 27.30 -34.17 -36.52
CA LYS A 340 27.14 -35.10 -35.40
C LYS A 340 25.71 -35.56 -35.23
N TYR A 341 24.75 -34.68 -35.48
CA TYR A 341 23.35 -35.05 -35.56
C TYR A 341 23.07 -36.09 -36.63
N GLN A 342 23.53 -35.85 -37.86
CA GLN A 342 23.32 -36.77 -38.97
C GLN A 342 23.98 -38.13 -38.71
N GLN A 343 25.20 -38.15 -38.17
CA GLN A 343 25.87 -39.37 -37.72
C GLN A 343 25.05 -40.14 -36.67
N CYS A 344 24.45 -39.43 -35.72
CA CYS A 344 23.58 -40.05 -34.70
C CYS A 344 22.27 -40.59 -35.31
N VAL A 345 21.65 -39.85 -36.23
CA VAL A 345 20.44 -40.31 -36.93
C VAL A 345 20.72 -41.56 -37.75
N GLU A 346 21.80 -41.58 -38.52
CA GLU A 346 22.22 -42.74 -39.32
C GLU A 346 22.59 -43.94 -38.45
N ALA A 347 23.26 -43.71 -37.31
CA ALA A 347 23.56 -44.76 -36.34
C ALA A 347 22.27 -45.36 -35.73
N ASN A 348 21.30 -44.52 -35.38
CA ASN A 348 20.01 -44.96 -34.84
C ASN A 348 19.16 -45.71 -35.87
N GLU A 349 19.12 -45.22 -37.12
CA GLU A 349 18.43 -45.91 -38.20
C GLU A 349 19.11 -47.23 -38.58
N GLY A 350 20.45 -47.24 -38.61
CA GLY A 350 21.26 -48.44 -38.82
C GLY A 350 21.03 -49.47 -37.72
N ALA A 351 21.02 -49.06 -36.44
CA ALA A 351 20.73 -49.94 -35.32
C ALA A 351 19.30 -50.52 -35.38
N LYS A 352 18.30 -49.70 -35.70
CA LYS A 352 16.92 -50.15 -35.88
C LYS A 352 16.78 -51.13 -37.04
N CYS A 353 17.44 -50.84 -38.16
CA CYS A 353 17.46 -51.72 -39.31
C CYS A 353 18.16 -53.06 -39.01
N GLN A 354 19.31 -53.03 -38.34
CA GLN A 354 20.01 -54.25 -37.94
C GLN A 354 19.13 -55.10 -37.02
N SER A 355 18.37 -54.48 -36.11
CA SER A 355 17.39 -55.19 -35.27
C SER A 355 16.27 -55.84 -36.11
N GLU A 356 15.71 -55.13 -37.10
CA GLU A 356 14.70 -55.68 -38.03
C GLU A 356 15.27 -56.86 -38.85
N ILE A 357 16.50 -56.75 -39.34
CA ILE A 357 17.19 -57.81 -40.09
C ILE A 357 17.47 -59.02 -39.20
N ASN A 358 17.93 -58.81 -37.96
CA ASN A 358 18.14 -59.90 -37.00
C ASN A 358 16.83 -60.65 -36.71
N GLU A 359 15.69 -59.95 -36.63
CA GLU A 359 14.38 -60.59 -36.45
C GLU A 359 13.94 -61.37 -37.70
N LEU A 360 14.21 -60.86 -38.90
CA LEU A 360 13.97 -61.58 -40.14
C LEU A 360 14.82 -62.85 -40.26
N ILE A 361 16.09 -62.79 -39.88
CA ILE A 361 16.99 -63.95 -39.82
C ILE A 361 16.45 -65.00 -38.84
N ARG A 362 15.92 -64.57 -37.69
CA ARG A 362 15.34 -65.46 -36.68
C ARG A 362 14.07 -66.16 -37.17
N THR A 363 13.26 -65.48 -37.98
CA THR A 363 11.96 -65.98 -38.45
C THR A 363 12.04 -66.74 -39.78
N SER A 364 13.10 -66.53 -40.57
CA SER A 364 13.34 -67.17 -41.87
C SER A 364 14.66 -67.94 -41.86
N PRO A 365 14.71 -69.16 -41.29
CA PRO A 365 15.97 -69.82 -40.92
C PRO A 365 16.84 -70.21 -42.13
N ASN A 366 16.25 -70.36 -43.32
CA ASN A 366 16.94 -70.69 -44.56
C ASN A 366 16.26 -70.04 -45.77
N GLY A 367 17.03 -69.48 -46.70
CA GLY A 367 16.56 -68.98 -47.99
C GLY A 367 16.83 -67.49 -48.21
N VAL A 368 16.24 -66.95 -49.29
CA VAL A 368 16.36 -65.54 -49.68
C VAL A 368 15.35 -64.72 -48.89
N VAL A 369 15.82 -63.64 -48.25
CA VAL A 369 15.01 -62.71 -47.49
C VAL A 369 15.23 -61.31 -48.05
N SER A 370 14.14 -60.57 -48.27
CA SER A 370 14.20 -59.18 -48.69
C SER A 370 13.71 -58.28 -47.57
N HIS A 371 14.55 -57.33 -47.15
CA HIS A 371 14.16 -56.29 -46.22
C HIS A 371 13.89 -55.00 -47.01
N PRO A 372 12.67 -54.44 -46.98
CA PRO A 372 12.37 -53.23 -47.75
C PRO A 372 13.12 -52.04 -47.17
N SER A 373 13.83 -51.30 -48.03
CA SER A 373 14.69 -50.18 -47.62
C SER A 373 13.92 -49.09 -46.87
N LYS A 374 12.64 -48.89 -47.21
CA LYS A 374 11.81 -47.78 -46.74
C LYS A 374 12.53 -46.42 -46.84
N GLY A 375 13.41 -46.26 -47.83
CA GLY A 375 14.22 -45.05 -48.03
C GLY A 375 15.54 -44.98 -47.27
N ARG A 376 15.93 -46.02 -46.52
CA ARG A 376 17.24 -46.13 -45.85
C ARG A 376 18.31 -46.50 -46.88
N ALA A 377 19.44 -45.79 -46.87
CA ALA A 377 20.53 -45.96 -47.86
C ALA A 377 21.73 -46.77 -47.34
N THR A 378 21.74 -47.16 -46.06
CA THR A 378 22.84 -47.88 -45.44
C THR A 378 22.67 -49.39 -45.62
N PRO A 379 23.55 -50.10 -46.35
CA PRO A 379 23.55 -51.56 -46.38
C PRO A 379 23.71 -52.12 -44.96
N PRO A 380 23.01 -53.21 -44.59
CA PRO A 380 22.21 -54.10 -45.43
C PRO A 380 20.71 -53.71 -45.55
N CYS A 381 20.32 -52.50 -45.16
CA CYS A 381 18.94 -52.03 -45.21
C CYS A 381 18.50 -51.84 -46.66
N GLY A 382 17.45 -52.54 -47.09
CA GLY A 382 16.99 -52.46 -48.47
C GLY A 382 17.52 -53.51 -49.42
N ASP A 383 18.42 -54.36 -48.94
CA ASP A 383 19.02 -55.40 -49.76
C ASP A 383 18.25 -56.72 -49.64
N THR A 384 18.39 -57.51 -50.70
CA THR A 384 18.04 -58.92 -50.66
C THR A 384 19.27 -59.67 -50.17
N PHE A 385 19.12 -60.42 -49.09
CA PHE A 385 20.19 -61.21 -48.49
C PHE A 385 19.78 -62.66 -48.31
N TRP A 386 20.75 -63.52 -48.09
CA TRP A 386 20.52 -64.94 -47.90
C TRP A 386 20.70 -65.30 -46.42
N VAL A 387 19.84 -66.18 -45.91
CA VAL A 387 19.93 -66.70 -44.56
C VAL A 387 20.19 -68.19 -44.63
N CYS A 388 21.19 -68.69 -43.89
CA CYS A 388 21.49 -70.11 -43.76
C CYS A 388 21.66 -70.45 -42.28
N ASN A 389 20.86 -71.37 -41.73
CA ASN A 389 20.87 -71.77 -40.31
C ASN A 389 20.88 -70.56 -39.35
N ASN A 390 20.00 -69.58 -39.57
CA ASN A 390 19.93 -68.32 -38.80
C ASN A 390 21.20 -67.46 -38.88
N THR A 391 22.02 -67.60 -39.92
CA THR A 391 23.18 -66.73 -40.18
C THR A 391 23.02 -65.96 -41.47
N TYR A 392 23.34 -64.66 -41.43
CA TYR A 392 23.33 -63.75 -42.57
C TYR A 392 24.43 -64.11 -43.58
N LYS A 393 24.11 -64.06 -44.87
CA LYS A 393 25.02 -64.21 -46.01
C LYS A 393 24.77 -63.07 -47.00
N ASP A 394 25.85 -62.39 -47.35
CA ASP A 394 25.85 -61.20 -48.23
C ASP A 394 25.81 -61.52 -49.73
N SER A 395 25.85 -62.80 -50.11
CA SER A 395 25.90 -63.25 -51.50
C SER A 395 25.35 -64.67 -51.65
N GLU A 396 24.76 -64.95 -52.81
CA GLU A 396 24.26 -66.29 -53.17
C GLU A 396 25.37 -67.33 -53.16
N GLU A 397 26.58 -66.95 -53.59
CA GLU A 397 27.75 -67.82 -53.62
C GLU A 397 28.12 -68.33 -52.21
N LYS A 398 28.18 -67.42 -51.22
CA LYS A 398 28.42 -67.81 -49.82
C LYS A 398 27.28 -68.60 -49.24
N PHE A 399 26.04 -68.30 -49.62
CA PHE A 399 24.88 -69.10 -49.24
C PHE A 399 24.98 -70.53 -49.78
N ASN A 400 25.28 -70.71 -51.07
CA ASN A 400 25.39 -72.04 -51.68
C ASN A 400 26.60 -72.84 -51.16
N ALA A 401 27.68 -72.16 -50.75
CA ALA A 401 28.83 -72.79 -50.12
C ALA A 401 28.52 -73.31 -48.70
N ASP A 402 27.82 -72.50 -47.88
CA ASP A 402 27.59 -72.78 -46.47
C ASP A 402 26.27 -73.53 -46.20
N CYS A 403 25.30 -73.39 -47.10
CA CYS A 403 24.05 -74.12 -47.16
C CYS A 403 24.04 -74.98 -48.43
N PRO A 404 24.91 -76.01 -48.53
CA PRO A 404 24.84 -76.95 -49.64
C PRO A 404 23.42 -77.49 -49.68
N SER A 405 22.77 -77.36 -50.83
CA SER A 405 21.40 -77.79 -51.08
C SER A 405 21.12 -79.06 -50.28
N GLN A 406 20.30 -78.96 -49.23
CA GLN A 406 19.92 -80.18 -48.53
C GLN A 406 19.39 -81.11 -49.62
N PRO A 407 19.94 -82.34 -49.74
CA PRO A 407 19.47 -83.26 -50.75
C PRO A 407 17.94 -83.31 -50.62
N PRO A 408 17.19 -83.26 -51.75
CA PRO A 408 15.73 -83.24 -51.72
C PRO A 408 15.30 -84.30 -50.72
N PRO A 409 14.40 -83.97 -49.77
CA PRO A 409 14.19 -84.78 -48.57
C PRO A 409 14.15 -86.23 -49.00
N THR A 410 15.17 -87.00 -48.60
CA THR A 410 15.30 -88.38 -49.05
C THR A 410 14.11 -89.11 -48.49
N CYS A 411 13.09 -89.20 -49.31
CA CYS A 411 11.88 -89.91 -49.00
C CYS A 411 12.29 -91.35 -48.72
N LYS A 412 12.26 -91.73 -47.44
CA LYS A 412 12.42 -93.13 -47.08
C LYS A 412 11.19 -93.86 -47.61
N PRO A 413 11.34 -94.85 -48.49
CA PRO A 413 10.21 -95.64 -48.91
C PRO A 413 9.57 -96.25 -47.67
N ARG A 414 8.24 -96.32 -47.65
CA ARG A 414 7.46 -96.75 -46.47
C ARG A 414 7.95 -98.06 -45.87
N ASN A 415 8.60 -98.93 -46.67
CA ASN A 415 9.34 -100.10 -46.21
C ASN A 415 10.44 -100.54 -47.20
N GLN A 416 11.71 -100.33 -46.86
CA GLN A 416 12.88 -100.60 -47.72
C GLN A 416 12.94 -102.05 -48.24
N ARG A 417 12.73 -103.04 -47.36
CA ARG A 417 12.83 -104.46 -47.74
C ARG A 417 11.79 -104.90 -48.76
N ARG A 418 10.61 -104.27 -48.78
CA ARG A 418 9.57 -104.58 -49.77
C ARG A 418 9.81 -103.88 -51.10
N CYS A 419 10.37 -102.67 -51.08
CA CYS A 419 10.78 -101.97 -52.29
C CYS A 419 11.83 -102.78 -53.06
N ASP A 420 12.87 -103.26 -52.39
CA ASP A 420 13.97 -104.02 -53.03
C ASP A 420 13.52 -105.35 -53.65
N LYS A 421 12.45 -105.97 -53.11
CA LYS A 421 12.00 -107.30 -53.53
C LYS A 421 10.89 -107.28 -54.58
N PHE A 422 10.05 -106.26 -54.60
CA PHE A 422 8.83 -106.25 -55.43
C PHE A 422 8.70 -105.02 -56.35
N GLY A 423 9.51 -103.97 -56.16
CA GLY A 423 9.42 -102.74 -56.93
C GLY A 423 8.04 -102.05 -56.88
N GLY A 424 7.88 -101.00 -57.67
CA GLY A 424 6.59 -100.32 -57.88
C GLY A 424 6.11 -99.49 -56.69
N ILE A 425 4.82 -99.59 -56.37
CA ILE A 425 4.13 -98.67 -55.43
C ILE A 425 4.73 -98.66 -54.01
N TRP A 426 5.47 -99.72 -53.64
CA TRP A 426 6.17 -99.84 -52.35
C TRP A 426 7.42 -98.95 -52.24
N CYS A 427 7.88 -98.42 -53.37
CA CYS A 427 8.96 -97.44 -53.46
C CYS A 427 8.44 -96.00 -53.59
N LYS A 428 7.11 -95.78 -53.64
CA LYS A 428 6.54 -94.43 -53.68
C LYS A 428 6.53 -93.81 -52.28
N CYS A 429 6.81 -92.51 -52.24
CA CYS A 429 6.83 -91.69 -51.04
C CYS A 429 5.45 -91.60 -50.40
N ALA A 430 5.39 -91.68 -49.07
CA ALA A 430 4.20 -91.31 -48.32
C ALA A 430 4.16 -89.79 -48.15
#